data_AF-A0AA37M8Y8-F1
#
_entry.id   AF-A0AA37M8Y8-F1
#
_cell.length_a   1.000
_cell.length_b   1.000
_cell.length_c   1.000
_cell.angle_alpha   90.00
_cell.angle_beta   90.00
_cell.angle_gamma   90.00
#
_symmetry.space_group_name_H-M   'P 1'
#
loop_
_entity.id
_entity.type
_entity.pdbx_description
1 polymer ?
#
loop_
_entity_poly.entity_id
_entity_poly.type
_entity_poly.pdbx_seq_one_letter_code
_entity_poly.pdbx_strand_id
1 'polypeptide(L)' 'MWIPAPDGRSRVRQIYRDDESIGRVRRWQDEDGGLTREWFTAERKKGAFYEPIAGEHATFEEALERIVMYGVAH' A
#
# COMPACT_ATOMS: atom_id res chain seq x y z
N MET A 1 11.80 -0.86 0.17
CA MET A 1 12.15 0.52 -0.21
C MET A 1 10.86 1.26 -0.58
N TRP A 2 10.73 2.55 -0.23
CA TRP A 2 9.60 3.40 -0.65
C TRP A 2 9.98 4.16 -1.91
N ILE A 3 9.15 4.09 -2.95
CA ILE A 3 9.35 4.72 -4.25
C ILE A 3 8.28 5.79 -4.44
N PRO A 4 8.61 7.03 -4.82
CA PRO A 4 7.61 8.05 -5.13
C PRO A 4 6.68 7.57 -6.25
N ALA A 5 5.38 7.70 -6.06
CA ALA A 5 4.42 7.45 -7.13
C ALA A 5 4.37 8.64 -8.10
N PRO A 6 3.92 8.42 -9.35
CA PRO A 6 3.82 9.49 -10.35
C PRO A 6 2.87 10.64 -9.97
N ASP A 7 2.00 10.44 -8.99
CA ASP A 7 1.08 11.45 -8.48
C ASP A 7 1.77 12.54 -7.64
N GLY A 8 3.03 12.34 -7.25
CA GLY A 8 3.81 13.27 -6.43
C GLY A 8 3.32 13.42 -4.99
N ARG A 9 2.25 12.70 -4.60
CA ARG A 9 1.57 12.80 -3.30
C ARG A 9 1.56 11.49 -2.54
N SER A 10 1.91 10.39 -3.20
CA SER A 10 2.03 9.10 -2.55
C SER A 10 3.39 8.44 -2.77
N ARG A 11 3.71 7.50 -1.88
CA ARG A 11 4.89 6.65 -1.98
C ARG A 11 4.45 5.21 -1.91
N VAL A 12 5.05 4.36 -2.72
CA VAL A 12 4.70 2.96 -2.85
C VAL A 12 5.84 2.09 -2.33
N ARG A 13 5.51 1.06 -1.57
CA ARG A 13 6.43 0.00 -1.16
C ARG A 13 5.89 -1.33 -1.64
N GLN A 14 6.63 -1.98 -2.53
CA GLN A 14 6.32 -3.35 -2.94
C GLN A 14 6.54 -4.33 -1.78
N ILE A 15 5.61 -5.27 -1.66
CA ILE A 15 5.64 -6.34 -0.66
C ILE A 15 5.92 -7.64 -1.38
N TYR A 16 6.94 -8.35 -0.89
CA TYR A 16 7.41 -9.60 -1.46
C TYR A 16 7.25 -10.71 -0.44
N ARG A 17 7.01 -11.91 -0.94
CA ARG A 17 7.01 -13.17 -0.21
C ARG A 17 7.61 -14.23 -1.11
N ASP A 18 8.61 -14.96 -0.62
CA ASP A 18 9.30 -16.00 -1.39
C ASP A 18 9.77 -15.51 -2.77
N ASP A 19 10.37 -14.31 -2.80
CA ASP A 19 10.80 -13.57 -4.01
C ASP A 19 9.67 -13.15 -4.99
N GLU A 20 8.41 -13.52 -4.72
CA GLU A 20 7.26 -13.09 -5.49
C GLU A 20 6.61 -11.82 -4.91
N SER A 21 6.30 -10.84 -5.76
CA SER A 21 5.55 -9.66 -5.33
C SER A 21 4.07 -10.02 -5.10
N ILE A 22 3.64 -10.08 -3.85
CA ILE A 22 2.24 -10.39 -3.49
C ILE A 22 1.34 -9.14 -3.48
N GLY A 23 1.93 -7.95 -3.43
CA GLY A 23 1.20 -6.69 -3.42
C GLY A 23 2.09 -5.48 -3.21
N ARG A 24 1.48 -4.35 -2.87
CA ARG A 24 2.17 -3.12 -2.51
C ARG A 24 1.35 -2.32 -1.51
N VAL A 25 2.04 -1.66 -0.58
CA VAL A 25 1.43 -0.63 0.28
C VAL A 25 1.70 0.73 -0.34
N ARG A 26 0.67 1.57 -0.40
CA ARG A 26 0.82 2.97 -0.78
C ARG A 26 0.59 3.84 0.45
N ARG A 27 1.55 4.73 0.72
CA ARG A 27 1.49 5.78 1.73
C ARG A 27 1.02 7.06 1.07
N TRP A 28 -0.07 7.62 1.57
CA TRP A 28 -0.62 8.90 1.17
C TRP A 28 -0.24 9.96 2.18
N GLN A 29 0.03 11.15 1.68
CA GLN A 29 0.28 12.31 2.51
C GLN A 29 -0.51 13.48 1.93
N ASP A 30 -1.25 14.16 2.78
CA ASP A 30 -1.97 15.38 2.46
C ASP A 30 -1.71 16.42 3.55
N GLU A 31 -1.63 17.69 3.14
CA GLU A 31 -1.48 18.81 4.05
C GLU A 31 -2.76 19.64 4.00
N ASP A 32 -3.56 19.58 5.07
CA ASP A 32 -4.79 20.35 5.20
C ASP A 32 -4.66 21.31 6.38
N GLY A 33 -4.66 22.62 6.11
CA GLY A 33 -4.63 23.65 7.15
C GLY A 33 -3.40 23.60 8.09
N GLY A 34 -2.28 23.03 7.65
CA GLY A 34 -1.06 22.87 8.47
C GLY A 34 -1.03 21.57 9.28
N LEU A 35 -2.02 20.71 9.15
CA LEU A 35 -2.00 19.34 9.68
C LEU A 35 -1.62 18.38 8.56
N THR A 36 -0.52 17.66 8.74
CA THR A 36 -0.12 16.58 7.84
C THR A 36 -0.94 15.34 8.17
N ARG A 37 -1.85 14.96 7.28
CA ARG A 37 -2.58 13.70 7.37
C ARG A 37 -1.85 12.63 6.58
N GLU A 38 -1.58 11.51 7.24
CA GLU A 38 -0.94 10.35 6.64
C GLU A 38 -1.86 9.14 6.78
N TRP A 39 -1.99 8.38 5.70
CA TRP A 39 -2.70 7.11 5.72
C TRP A 39 -2.13 6.15 4.67
N PHE A 40 -2.48 4.89 4.79
CA PHE A 40 -1.94 3.81 3.98
C PHE A 40 -3.07 3.05 3.30
N THR A 41 -2.86 2.63 2.06
CA THR A 41 -3.79 1.76 1.34
C THR A 41 -3.07 0.49 0.90
N ALA A 42 -3.73 -0.65 1.08
CA ALA A 42 -3.23 -1.95 0.68
C ALA A 42 -3.70 -2.31 -0.74
N GLU A 43 -2.77 -2.68 -1.61
CA GLU A 43 -3.07 -3.12 -2.97
C GLU A 43 -2.50 -4.54 -3.20
N ARG A 44 -3.33 -5.50 -3.63
CA ARG A 44 -2.88 -6.85 -4.01
C ARG A 44 -2.46 -6.86 -5.45
N LYS A 45 -1.51 -7.71 -5.79
CA LYS A 45 -1.22 -8.01 -7.18
C LYS A 45 -2.26 -9.00 -7.72
N LYS A 46 -2.83 -8.69 -8.90
CA LYS A 46 -3.71 -9.59 -9.65
C LYS A 46 -3.27 -9.56 -11.11
N GLY A 47 -2.55 -10.60 -11.52
CA GLY A 47 -1.87 -10.65 -12.81
C GLY A 47 -0.86 -9.50 -12.94
N ALA A 48 -1.05 -8.64 -13.94
CA ALA A 48 -0.21 -7.47 -14.20
C ALA A 48 -0.66 -6.19 -13.46
N PHE A 49 -1.79 -6.24 -12.74
CA PHE A 49 -2.40 -5.07 -12.11
C PHE A 49 -2.36 -5.12 -10.59
N TYR A 50 -2.58 -3.97 -9.96
CA TYR A 50 -2.72 -3.84 -8.52
C TYR A 50 -4.15 -3.39 -8.20
N GLU A 51 -4.86 -4.16 -7.39
CA GLU A 51 -6.23 -3.85 -6.94
C GLU A 51 -6.21 -3.50 -5.45
N PRO A 52 -6.89 -2.43 -5.01
CA PRO A 52 -7.05 -2.13 -3.58
C PRO A 52 -7.83 -3.25 -2.88
N ILE A 53 -7.35 -3.68 -1.72
CA ILE A 53 -7.92 -4.85 -0.98
C ILE A 53 -8.60 -4.45 0.33
N ALA A 54 -8.24 -3.30 0.87
CA ALA A 54 -8.82 -2.70 2.06
C ALA A 54 -8.54 -1.20 2.01
N GLY A 55 -9.43 -0.41 2.61
CA GLY A 55 -9.46 1.05 2.51
C GLY A 55 -8.27 1.77 3.13
N GLU A 56 -8.56 2.90 3.77
CA GLU A 56 -7.53 3.73 4.38
C GLU A 56 -7.16 3.18 5.77
N HIS A 57 -5.86 3.03 6.01
CA HIS A 57 -5.28 2.52 7.25
C HIS A 57 -4.42 3.60 7.91
N ALA A 58 -4.38 3.63 9.25
CA ALA A 58 -3.59 4.61 9.97
C ALA A 58 -2.09 4.26 9.95
N THR A 59 -1.76 2.97 9.82
CA THR A 59 -0.37 2.49 9.87
C THR A 59 0.01 1.60 8.70
N PHE A 60 1.32 1.50 8.46
CA PHE A 60 1.88 0.58 7.47
C PHE A 60 1.60 -0.88 7.84
N GLU A 61 1.75 -1.25 9.11
CA GLU A 61 1.52 -2.61 9.61
C GLU A 61 0.07 -3.07 9.37
N GLU A 62 -0.92 -2.22 9.62
CA GLU A 62 -2.32 -2.53 9.34
C GLU A 62 -2.54 -2.79 7.84
N ALA A 63 -1.99 -1.95 6.96
CA ALA A 63 -2.09 -2.15 5.52
C ALA A 63 -1.32 -3.40 5.04
N LEU A 64 -0.15 -3.68 5.64
CA LEU A 64 0.65 -4.87 5.34
C LEU A 64 -0.08 -6.14 5.74
N GLU A 65 -0.69 -6.17 6.93
CA GLU A 65 -1.47 -7.31 7.41
C GLU A 65 -2.57 -7.66 6.40
N ARG A 66 -3.23 -6.66 5.80
CA ARG A 66 -4.22 -6.91 4.73
C ARG A 66 -3.57 -7.56 3.51
N ILE A 67 -2.40 -7.10 3.06
CA ILE A 67 -1.72 -7.75 1.93
C ILE A 67 -1.36 -9.20 2.26
N VAL A 68 -0.91 -9.48 3.49
CA VAL A 68 -0.58 -10.85 3.91
C VAL A 68 -1.84 -11.72 4.01
N MET A 69 -2.91 -11.22 4.60
CA MET A 69 -4.17 -11.97 4.76
C MET A 69 -4.85 -12.26 3.41
N TYR A 70 -4.87 -11.29 2.50
CA TYR A 70 -5.55 -11.43 1.21
C TYR A 70 -4.64 -11.92 0.07
N GLY A 71 -3.33 -11.81 0.21
CA GLY A 71 -2.34 -12.35 -0.73
C GLY A 71 -2.08 -13.86 -0.58
N VAL A 72 -2.64 -14.49 0.46
CA VAL A 72 -2.59 -15.95 0.71
C VAL A 72 -3.80 -16.68 0.10
N ALA A 73 -4.78 -15.96 -0.43
CA ALA A 73 -5.95 -16.57 -1.06
C ALA A 73 -5.58 -17.19 -2.42
N HIS A 74 -5.18 -18.47 -2.34
CA HIS A 74 -5.19 -19.57 -3.33
C HIS A 74 -5.19 -19.25 -4.83
#